data_AF-A0A3D8JVQ8-F1
#
_entry.id   AF-A0A3D8JVQ8-F1
#
_cell.length_a   1.000
_cell.length_b   1.000
_cell.length_c   1.000
_cell.angle_alpha   90.00
_cell.angle_beta   90.00
_cell.angle_gamma   90.00
#
_symmetry.space_group_name_H-M   'P 1'
#
loop_
_entity.id
_entity.type
_entity.pdbx_description
1 polymer ?
#
loop_
_entity_poly.entity_id
_entity_poly.type
_entity_poly.pdbx_seq_one_letter_code
_entity_poly.pdbx_strand_id
1 'polypeptide(L)'
;MMSAPVEGIPPFWTEPWRWAAPAWHGRYGASVGDFDSHAERLVYSGWIACFGLPRRWRPPADPRWVHVVQASPSLLHGVATALGHLALLRGGMPVALGCRPSVDPWFALALKYRAVNCLRVGGVVTHSDSSAPRDAGVGVLRAMARQGWPDIDSRVAMLVAPDASDACHTWEEPKQAQPWAIEWIDVGRCLSLCGAMMRGAASNTSSRGTR
;
A
#
# COMPACT_ATOMS: atom_id res chain seq x y z
N MET A 1 -29.22 -13.36 4.02
CA MET A 1 -28.52 -13.64 5.31
C MET A 1 -27.18 -12.94 5.29
N MET A 2 -27.08 -11.74 5.88
CA MET A 2 -25.79 -11.09 6.10
C MET A 2 -25.14 -11.82 7.29
N SER A 3 -24.02 -12.49 7.05
CA SER A 3 -23.25 -13.11 8.13
C SER A 3 -22.77 -12.02 9.07
N ALA A 4 -22.93 -12.22 10.38
CA ALA A 4 -22.28 -11.41 11.39
C ALA A 4 -20.77 -11.30 11.06
N PRO A 5 -20.10 -10.17 11.39
CA PRO A 5 -18.66 -10.07 11.24
C PRO A 5 -18.03 -11.24 11.98
N VAL A 6 -17.36 -12.13 11.25
CA VAL A 6 -16.57 -13.21 11.84
C VAL A 6 -15.49 -12.53 12.66
N GLU A 7 -15.56 -12.65 13.99
CA GLU A 7 -14.58 -12.06 14.90
C GLU A 7 -13.16 -12.38 14.40
N GLY A 8 -12.36 -11.32 14.20
CA GLY A 8 -10.95 -11.44 13.81
C GLY A 8 -10.63 -11.25 12.32
N ILE A 9 -11.60 -11.09 11.41
CA ILE A 9 -11.30 -10.72 10.01
C ILE A 9 -11.10 -9.21 9.90
N PRO A 10 -9.95 -8.72 9.38
CA PRO A 10 -9.71 -7.29 9.24
C PRO A 10 -10.64 -6.68 8.17
N PRO A 11 -11.15 -5.45 8.35
CA PRO A 11 -12.03 -4.83 7.36
C PRO A 11 -11.34 -4.64 6.00
N PHE A 12 -10.01 -4.56 5.94
CA PHE A 12 -9.25 -4.60 4.68
C PHE A 12 -9.56 -5.85 3.82
N TRP A 13 -9.94 -6.97 4.44
CA TRP A 13 -10.30 -8.18 3.74
C TRP A 13 -11.71 -8.12 3.13
N THR A 14 -12.67 -7.64 3.92
CA THR A 14 -14.11 -7.66 3.59
C THR A 14 -14.57 -6.41 2.87
N GLU A 15 -13.88 -5.29 3.09
CA GLU A 15 -14.19 -3.95 2.58
C GLU A 15 -12.95 -3.26 1.97
N PRO A 16 -12.21 -3.92 1.05
CA PRO A 16 -10.95 -3.39 0.50
C PRO A 16 -11.11 -2.05 -0.23
N TRP A 17 -12.32 -1.72 -0.69
CA TRP A 17 -12.64 -0.44 -1.34
C TRP A 17 -12.39 0.77 -0.44
N ARG A 18 -12.45 0.63 0.90
CA ARG A 18 -12.11 1.74 1.82
C ARG A 18 -10.64 2.16 1.73
N TRP A 19 -9.78 1.27 1.23
CA TRP A 19 -8.36 1.51 1.01
C TRP A 19 -8.04 1.77 -0.48
N ALA A 20 -9.01 1.59 -1.37
CA ALA A 20 -8.76 1.76 -2.79
C ALA A 20 -8.45 3.22 -3.12
N ALA A 21 -7.54 3.43 -4.07
CA ALA A 21 -7.30 4.78 -4.59
C ALA A 21 -8.59 5.35 -5.21
N PRO A 22 -8.84 6.66 -5.10
CA PRO A 22 -10.07 7.29 -5.62
C PRO A 22 -10.39 6.98 -7.08
N ALA A 23 -9.36 6.76 -7.92
CA ALA A 23 -9.51 6.40 -9.32
C ALA A 23 -10.26 5.07 -9.56
N TRP A 24 -10.21 4.13 -8.61
CA TRP A 24 -11.02 2.90 -8.69
C TRP A 24 -12.51 3.22 -8.60
N HIS A 25 -12.92 4.11 -7.70
CA HIS A 25 -14.32 4.48 -7.52
C HIS A 25 -14.87 5.15 -8.77
N GLY A 26 -14.13 6.14 -9.31
CA GLY A 26 -14.51 6.84 -10.54
C GLY A 26 -14.59 5.91 -11.76
N ARG A 27 -13.66 4.95 -11.89
CA ARG A 27 -13.62 4.02 -13.03
C ARG A 27 -14.73 2.98 -13.00
N TYR A 28 -15.10 2.50 -11.81
CA TYR A 28 -16.08 1.42 -11.66
C TYR A 28 -17.44 1.90 -11.14
N GLY A 29 -17.73 3.20 -11.31
CA GLY A 29 -19.07 3.77 -11.16
C GLY A 29 -19.60 3.85 -9.73
N ALA A 30 -18.71 3.83 -8.74
CA ALA A 30 -19.11 3.95 -7.35
C ALA A 30 -18.98 5.41 -6.90
N SER A 31 -20.06 5.96 -6.35
CA SER A 31 -20.05 7.29 -5.76
C SER A 31 -19.04 7.33 -4.60
N VAL A 32 -18.30 8.44 -4.46
CA VAL A 32 -17.43 8.68 -3.30
C VAL A 32 -18.26 9.07 -2.05
N GLY A 33 -19.60 9.00 -2.17
CA GLY A 33 -20.57 9.23 -1.10
C GLY A 33 -20.57 8.12 -0.04
N ASP A 34 -21.45 8.29 0.95
CA ASP A 34 -21.48 7.52 2.20
C ASP A 34 -21.38 5.99 1.99
N PHE A 35 -20.16 5.46 2.17
CA PHE A 35 -19.81 4.04 2.23
C PHE A 35 -20.65 3.22 3.25
N ASP A 36 -21.46 3.92 4.04
CA ASP A 36 -22.39 3.37 5.02
C ASP A 36 -23.78 3.07 4.44
N SER A 37 -24.08 3.49 3.21
CA SER A 37 -25.32 3.10 2.55
C SER A 37 -25.30 1.62 2.13
N HIS A 38 -26.41 0.92 2.36
CA HIS A 38 -26.55 -0.49 1.99
C HIS A 38 -26.37 -0.73 0.48
N ALA A 39 -26.86 0.21 -0.34
CA ALA A 39 -26.76 0.14 -1.80
C ALA A 39 -25.30 0.19 -2.28
N GLU A 40 -24.48 1.07 -1.71
CA GLU A 40 -23.06 1.14 -2.07
C GLU A 40 -22.30 -0.08 -1.57
N ARG A 41 -22.58 -0.58 -0.37
CA ARG A 41 -21.97 -1.83 0.12
C ARG A 41 -22.27 -3.03 -0.79
N LEU A 42 -23.46 -3.10 -1.39
CA LEU A 42 -23.79 -4.11 -2.39
C LEU A 42 -22.94 -3.95 -3.66
N VAL A 43 -22.83 -2.74 -4.20
CA VAL A 43 -21.98 -2.44 -5.38
C VAL A 43 -20.53 -2.85 -5.12
N TYR A 44 -19.99 -2.43 -3.98
CA TYR A 44 -18.60 -2.72 -3.61
C TYR A 44 -18.37 -4.19 -3.26
N SER A 45 -19.36 -4.91 -2.72
CA SER A 45 -19.24 -6.37 -2.52
C SER A 45 -19.03 -7.12 -3.85
N GLY A 46 -19.56 -6.58 -4.95
CA GLY A 46 -19.34 -7.08 -6.30
C GLY A 46 -17.88 -7.00 -6.74
N TRP A 47 -17.10 -6.04 -6.22
CA TRP A 47 -15.68 -5.87 -6.56
C TRP A 47 -14.84 -7.10 -6.20
N ILE A 48 -15.20 -7.80 -5.13
CA ILE A 48 -14.54 -9.06 -4.75
C ILE A 48 -14.62 -10.07 -5.88
N ALA A 49 -15.77 -10.18 -6.55
CA ALA A 49 -15.95 -11.05 -7.70
C ALA A 49 -15.26 -10.50 -8.96
N CYS A 50 -15.47 -9.21 -9.27
CA CYS A 50 -14.96 -8.58 -10.49
C CYS A 50 -13.43 -8.58 -10.58
N PHE A 51 -12.74 -8.38 -9.45
CA PHE A 51 -11.27 -8.36 -9.41
C PHE A 51 -10.65 -9.70 -8.97
N GLY A 52 -11.45 -10.76 -8.88
CA GLY A 52 -10.98 -12.09 -8.50
C GLY A 52 -10.34 -12.13 -7.11
N LEU A 53 -10.78 -11.27 -6.18
CA LEU A 53 -10.20 -11.23 -4.83
C LEU A 53 -10.55 -12.53 -4.09
N PRO A 54 -9.58 -13.16 -3.39
CA PRO A 54 -9.85 -14.32 -2.56
C PRO A 54 -11.00 -14.05 -1.58
N ARG A 55 -12.03 -14.89 -1.62
CA ARG A 55 -13.23 -14.74 -0.77
C ARG A 55 -13.04 -15.34 0.62
N ARG A 56 -12.31 -16.46 0.70
CA ARG A 56 -12.09 -17.20 1.95
C ARG A 56 -10.91 -16.62 2.70
N TRP A 57 -11.18 -16.07 3.88
CA TRP A 57 -10.14 -15.58 4.79
C TRP A 57 -9.17 -16.70 5.16
N ARG A 58 -7.88 -16.41 5.09
CA ARG A 58 -6.79 -17.25 5.60
C ARG A 58 -5.82 -16.36 6.37
N PRO A 59 -5.53 -16.66 7.65
CA PRO A 59 -4.59 -15.87 8.40
C PRO A 59 -3.18 -15.97 7.79
N PRO A 60 -2.39 -14.89 7.83
CA PRO A 60 -0.99 -14.93 7.39
C PRO A 60 -0.15 -15.82 8.31
N ALA A 61 0.92 -16.40 7.77
CA ALA A 61 1.90 -17.12 8.59
C ALA A 61 2.61 -16.21 9.61
N ASP A 62 2.84 -14.95 9.22
CA ASP A 62 3.35 -13.91 10.12
C ASP A 62 2.19 -13.02 10.62
N PRO A 63 1.85 -13.06 11.91
CA PRO A 63 0.71 -12.31 12.46
C PRO A 63 0.89 -10.78 12.35
N ARG A 64 2.11 -10.27 12.15
CA ARG A 64 2.35 -8.83 11.97
C ARG A 64 1.67 -8.26 10.74
N TRP A 65 1.38 -9.09 9.73
CA TRP A 65 0.56 -8.68 8.59
C TRP A 65 -0.82 -8.18 9.01
N VAL A 66 -1.46 -8.85 9.98
CA VAL A 66 -2.79 -8.47 10.48
C VAL A 66 -2.73 -7.04 11.05
N HIS A 67 -1.68 -6.71 11.80
CA HIS A 67 -1.50 -5.34 12.31
C HIS A 67 -1.35 -4.30 11.20
N VAL A 68 -0.68 -4.63 10.10
CA VAL A 68 -0.53 -3.73 8.94
C VAL A 68 -1.86 -3.51 8.24
N VAL A 69 -2.63 -4.56 7.96
CA VAL A 69 -3.91 -4.44 7.24
C VAL A 69 -5.07 -3.96 8.12
N GLN A 70 -4.91 -3.96 9.45
CA GLN A 70 -5.85 -3.32 10.38
C GLN A 70 -5.67 -1.80 10.48
N ALA A 71 -4.59 -1.25 9.93
CA ALA A 71 -4.36 0.19 9.89
C ALA A 71 -5.48 0.91 9.13
N SER A 72 -5.83 2.12 9.58
CA SER A 72 -6.76 2.97 8.83
C SER A 72 -6.25 3.22 7.41
N PRO A 73 -7.12 3.54 6.44
CA PRO A 73 -6.70 3.85 5.07
C PRO A 73 -5.59 4.90 5.00
N SER A 74 -5.75 6.01 5.72
CA SER A 74 -4.75 7.08 5.80
C SER A 74 -3.41 6.61 6.34
N LEU A 75 -3.42 5.75 7.37
CA LEU A 75 -2.20 5.24 7.97
C LEU A 75 -1.50 4.23 7.06
N LEU A 76 -2.25 3.33 6.40
CA LEU A 76 -1.67 2.37 5.47
C LEU A 76 -1.10 3.07 4.23
N HIS A 77 -1.78 4.07 3.68
CA HIS A 77 -1.23 4.91 2.60
C HIS A 77 0.05 5.62 3.04
N GLY A 78 0.08 6.15 4.26
CA GLY A 78 1.27 6.77 4.82
C GLY A 78 2.46 5.82 4.96
N VAL A 79 2.22 4.61 5.49
CA VAL A 79 3.23 3.54 5.56
C VAL A 79 3.73 3.16 4.17
N ALA A 80 2.83 3.04 3.19
CA ALA A 80 3.22 2.81 1.80
C ALA A 80 4.14 3.93 1.30
N THR A 81 3.78 5.20 1.48
CA THR A 81 4.63 6.34 1.12
C THR A 81 6.02 6.26 1.79
N ALA A 82 6.10 5.94 3.08
CA ALA A 82 7.38 5.80 3.76
C ALA A 82 8.23 4.63 3.24
N LEU A 83 7.60 3.49 2.93
CA LEU A 83 8.29 2.35 2.30
C LEU A 83 8.79 2.70 0.90
N GLY A 84 8.03 3.47 0.13
CA GLY A 84 8.47 3.93 -1.18
C GLY A 84 9.65 4.87 -1.09
N HIS A 85 9.61 5.87 -0.21
CA HIS A 85 10.77 6.71 0.08
C HIS A 85 11.98 5.87 0.50
N LEU A 86 11.79 4.84 1.33
CA LEU A 86 12.87 3.92 1.71
C LEU A 86 13.44 3.19 0.49
N ALA A 87 12.59 2.67 -0.40
CA ALA A 87 13.01 2.00 -1.63
C ALA A 87 13.79 2.93 -2.56
N LEU A 88 13.30 4.17 -2.75
CA LEU A 88 13.95 5.19 -3.58
C LEU A 88 15.32 5.61 -3.00
N LEU A 89 15.42 5.76 -1.67
CA LEU A 89 16.70 6.02 -0.98
C LEU A 89 17.70 4.87 -1.15
N ARG A 90 17.22 3.62 -1.26
CA ARG A 90 18.06 2.43 -1.47
C ARG A 90 18.47 2.23 -2.93
N GLY A 91 17.64 2.65 -3.89
CA GLY A 91 17.92 2.61 -5.32
C GLY A 91 18.91 3.66 -5.83
N GLY A 92 19.59 4.38 -4.93
CA GLY A 92 20.71 5.25 -5.28
C GLY A 92 20.34 6.61 -5.86
N MET A 93 19.39 7.34 -5.25
CA MET A 93 19.05 8.71 -5.64
C MET A 93 19.86 9.78 -4.87
N PRO A 94 20.79 10.52 -5.53
CA PRO A 94 21.36 11.75 -4.95
C PRO A 94 20.32 12.87 -4.83
N VAL A 95 19.31 12.88 -5.73
CA VAL A 95 18.30 13.94 -5.85
C VAL A 95 17.28 13.93 -4.72
N ALA A 96 16.99 12.76 -4.12
CA ALA A 96 16.07 12.65 -2.97
C ALA A 96 16.56 13.43 -1.73
N LEU A 97 17.87 13.72 -1.64
CA LEU A 97 18.46 14.56 -0.60
C LEU A 97 18.46 16.06 -0.98
N GLY A 98 18.40 16.39 -2.28
CA GLY A 98 18.38 17.76 -2.80
C GLY A 98 16.98 18.38 -2.85
N CYS A 99 15.96 17.57 -3.13
CA CYS A 99 14.56 17.97 -3.02
C CYS A 99 14.11 17.81 -1.58
N ARG A 100 14.36 18.79 -0.70
CA ARG A 100 13.77 18.82 0.64
C ARG A 100 12.25 18.95 0.52
N PRO A 101 11.41 17.92 0.79
CA PRO A 101 10.03 18.19 1.14
C PRO A 101 10.09 18.64 2.58
N SER A 102 10.15 19.95 2.83
CA SER A 102 10.37 20.51 4.17
C SER A 102 9.27 20.15 5.20
N VAL A 103 8.29 19.30 4.87
CA VAL A 103 7.16 18.95 5.74
C VAL A 103 6.62 17.51 5.59
N ASP A 104 7.21 16.58 4.81
CA ASP A 104 6.64 15.22 4.70
C ASP A 104 7.03 14.32 5.91
N PRO A 105 6.11 14.00 6.84
CA PRO A 105 6.40 13.15 7.99
C PRO A 105 6.78 11.72 7.60
N TRP A 106 6.32 11.23 6.46
CA TRP A 106 6.60 9.87 5.98
C TRP A 106 8.01 9.76 5.41
N PHE A 107 8.49 10.81 4.73
CA PHE A 107 9.90 10.92 4.34
C PHE A 107 10.83 10.96 5.56
N ALA A 108 10.47 11.71 6.61
CA ALA A 108 11.25 11.74 7.86
C ALA A 108 11.33 10.35 8.53
N LEU A 109 10.23 9.59 8.53
CA LEU A 109 10.22 8.21 9.00
C LEU A 109 11.11 7.30 8.14
N ALA A 110 11.05 7.43 6.80
CA ALA A 110 11.92 6.68 5.90
C ALA A 110 13.40 6.97 6.17
N LEU A 111 13.78 8.25 6.37
CA LEU A 111 15.13 8.65 6.73
C LEU A 111 15.57 8.10 8.08
N LYS A 112 14.68 8.08 9.09
CA LYS A 112 14.97 7.52 10.42
C LYS A 112 15.34 6.05 10.32
N TYR A 113 14.65 5.29 9.47
CA TYR A 113 14.85 3.86 9.32
C TYR A 113 15.71 3.45 8.12
N ARG A 114 16.35 4.41 7.43
CA ARG A 114 17.14 4.15 6.22
C ARG A 114 18.27 3.14 6.40
N ALA A 115 18.78 2.97 7.62
CA ALA A 115 19.84 2.01 7.93
C ALA A 115 19.33 0.57 8.05
N VAL A 116 18.02 0.36 8.29
CA VAL A 116 17.42 -0.97 8.43
C VAL A 116 17.49 -1.70 7.09
N ASN A 117 18.30 -2.74 7.01
CA ASN A 117 18.45 -3.55 5.80
C ASN A 117 17.31 -4.58 5.71
N CYS A 118 16.16 -4.13 5.19
CA CYS A 118 14.96 -4.94 5.01
C CYS A 118 14.61 -5.16 3.52
N LEU A 119 15.17 -4.36 2.62
CA LEU A 119 14.99 -4.52 1.17
C LEU A 119 16.23 -4.04 0.43
N ARG A 120 16.45 -4.60 -0.76
CA ARG A 120 17.46 -4.16 -1.72
C ARG A 120 16.77 -3.83 -3.05
N VAL A 121 17.09 -2.66 -3.59
CA VAL A 121 16.61 -2.18 -4.88
C VAL A 121 17.79 -2.12 -5.83
N GLY A 122 17.61 -2.70 -7.02
CA GLY A 122 18.52 -2.57 -8.16
C GLY A 122 17.96 -1.63 -9.22
N GLY A 123 18.81 -1.26 -10.17
CA GLY A 123 18.45 -0.37 -11.28
C GLY A 123 18.60 1.12 -10.95
N VAL A 124 18.09 1.97 -11.83
CA VAL A 124 18.22 3.42 -11.74
C VAL A 124 16.85 4.01 -11.44
N VAL A 125 16.73 4.65 -10.28
CA VAL A 125 15.54 5.42 -9.91
C VAL A 125 15.56 6.76 -10.64
N THR A 126 14.43 7.14 -11.24
CA THR A 126 14.28 8.36 -12.03
C THR A 126 13.53 9.46 -11.26
N HIS A 127 13.53 10.69 -11.76
CA HIS A 127 12.82 11.81 -11.12
C HIS A 127 11.28 11.66 -11.16
N SER A 128 10.72 10.91 -12.12
CA SER A 128 9.28 10.59 -12.11
C SER A 128 8.91 9.63 -11.00
N ASP A 129 9.85 8.80 -10.53
CA ASP A 129 9.60 7.85 -9.44
C ASP A 129 9.53 8.56 -8.07
N SER A 130 10.22 9.70 -7.92
CA SER A 130 10.20 10.50 -6.68
C SER A 130 8.94 11.36 -6.52
N SER A 131 8.18 11.59 -7.58
CA SER A 131 6.90 12.32 -7.49
C SER A 131 5.75 11.46 -6.99
N ALA A 132 5.89 10.12 -7.01
CA ALA A 132 4.88 9.17 -6.56
C ALA A 132 5.46 8.10 -5.60
N PRO A 133 6.03 8.48 -4.44
CA PRO A 133 6.63 7.54 -3.49
C PRO A 133 5.62 6.49 -2.98
N ARG A 134 4.33 6.85 -2.89
CA ARG A 134 3.28 5.88 -2.53
C ARG A 134 3.27 4.68 -3.47
N ASP A 135 3.43 4.90 -4.77
CA ASP A 135 3.26 3.85 -5.77
C ASP A 135 4.45 2.88 -5.73
N ALA A 136 5.66 3.40 -5.56
CA ALA A 136 6.85 2.60 -5.25
C ALA A 136 6.66 1.78 -3.97
N GLY A 137 6.09 2.39 -2.93
CA GLY A 137 5.80 1.74 -1.66
C GLY A 137 4.74 0.64 -1.74
N VAL A 138 3.72 0.82 -2.57
CA VAL A 138 2.75 -0.23 -2.87
C VAL A 138 3.42 -1.37 -3.64
N GLY A 139 4.36 -1.07 -4.56
CA GLY A 139 5.24 -2.08 -5.15
C GLY A 139 5.99 -2.93 -4.11
N VAL A 140 6.54 -2.29 -3.07
CA VAL A 140 7.17 -2.99 -1.93
C VAL A 140 6.17 -3.85 -1.17
N LEU A 141 5.01 -3.32 -0.80
CA LEU A 141 3.98 -4.08 -0.08
C LEU A 141 3.48 -5.29 -0.88
N ARG A 142 3.33 -5.14 -2.20
CA ARG A 142 2.98 -6.24 -3.11
C ARG A 142 4.06 -7.31 -3.17
N ALA A 143 5.34 -6.91 -3.25
CA ALA A 143 6.46 -7.85 -3.19
C ALA A 143 6.50 -8.61 -1.85
N MET A 144 6.25 -7.93 -0.73
CA MET A 144 6.10 -8.57 0.57
C MET A 144 4.93 -9.56 0.58
N ALA A 145 3.76 -9.14 0.07
CA ALA A 145 2.55 -9.95 0.04
C ALA A 145 2.77 -11.24 -0.77
N ARG A 146 3.32 -11.15 -1.97
CA ARG A 146 3.62 -12.32 -2.81
C ARG A 146 4.52 -13.36 -2.13
N GLN A 147 5.40 -12.93 -1.23
CA GLN A 147 6.29 -13.83 -0.49
C GLN A 147 5.68 -14.34 0.82
N GLY A 148 4.99 -13.49 1.57
CA GLY A 148 4.54 -13.80 2.94
C GLY A 148 3.04 -14.03 3.11
N TRP A 149 2.20 -13.49 2.21
CA TRP A 149 0.74 -13.64 2.24
C TRP A 149 0.09 -13.30 0.88
N PRO A 150 0.15 -14.22 -0.11
CA PRO A 150 -0.24 -13.91 -1.49
C PRO A 150 -1.69 -13.45 -1.65
N ASP A 151 -2.59 -13.90 -0.77
CA ASP A 151 -4.03 -13.62 -0.85
C ASP A 151 -4.40 -12.14 -0.74
N ILE A 152 -3.48 -11.29 -0.26
CA ILE A 152 -3.67 -9.84 -0.15
C ILE A 152 -2.99 -9.03 -1.27
N ASP A 153 -2.20 -9.63 -2.18
CA ASP A 153 -1.48 -8.88 -3.23
C ASP A 153 -2.45 -8.03 -4.07
N SER A 154 -3.54 -8.63 -4.57
CA SER A 154 -4.53 -7.90 -5.36
C SER A 154 -5.25 -6.81 -4.58
N ARG A 155 -5.44 -6.97 -3.26
CA ARG A 155 -6.02 -5.94 -2.40
C ARG A 155 -5.06 -4.79 -2.17
N VAL A 156 -3.78 -5.10 -1.97
CA VAL A 156 -2.70 -4.10 -1.84
C VAL A 156 -2.54 -3.32 -3.15
N ALA A 157 -2.71 -3.97 -4.31
CA ALA A 157 -2.67 -3.29 -5.61
C ALA A 157 -3.73 -2.19 -5.75
N MET A 158 -4.87 -2.31 -5.07
CA MET A 158 -5.93 -1.31 -5.11
C MET A 158 -5.54 0.01 -4.42
N LEU A 159 -4.48 0.03 -3.60
CA LEU A 159 -3.99 1.24 -2.91
C LEU A 159 -3.50 2.35 -3.85
N VAL A 160 -3.18 2.00 -5.10
CA VAL A 160 -2.77 2.94 -6.16
C VAL A 160 -3.83 2.99 -7.26
N ALA A 161 -3.78 4.01 -8.11
CA ALA A 161 -4.71 4.09 -9.25
C ALA A 161 -4.55 2.85 -10.16
N PRO A 162 -5.65 2.35 -10.76
CA PRO A 162 -5.55 1.28 -11.73
C PRO A 162 -4.71 1.74 -12.92
N ASP A 163 -3.84 0.87 -13.43
CA ASP A 163 -3.05 1.17 -14.62
C ASP A 163 -3.99 1.54 -15.78
N ALA A 164 -3.66 2.61 -16.50
CA ALA A 164 -4.45 3.07 -17.64
C ALA A 164 -4.54 1.99 -18.74
N SER A 165 -3.53 1.12 -18.82
CA SER A 165 -3.42 0.02 -19.78
C SER A 165 -4.37 -1.16 -19.55
N ASP A 166 -4.86 -1.35 -18.32
CA ASP A 166 -5.75 -2.49 -18.00
C ASP A 166 -7.16 -2.34 -18.61
N ALA A 167 -7.40 -1.29 -19.40
CA ALA A 167 -8.66 -1.05 -20.12
C ALA A 167 -8.74 -1.77 -21.48
N CYS A 168 -7.63 -2.26 -22.03
CA CYS A 168 -7.62 -2.85 -23.36
C CYS A 168 -6.98 -4.24 -23.31
N HIS A 169 -7.80 -5.28 -23.49
CA HIS A 169 -7.31 -6.60 -23.88
C HIS A 169 -6.77 -6.52 -25.32
N THR A 170 -5.63 -5.87 -25.50
CA THR A 170 -4.80 -5.97 -26.71
C THR A 170 -3.49 -6.64 -26.32
N TRP A 171 -3.26 -7.79 -26.92
CA TRP A 171 -2.17 -8.75 -26.67
C TRP A 171 -0.82 -8.26 -27.18
N GLU A 172 -0.37 -7.07 -26.79
CA GLU A 172 0.96 -6.56 -27.13
C GLU A 172 1.76 -6.20 -25.87
N GLU A 173 2.87 -6.92 -25.66
CA GLU A 173 3.90 -6.66 -24.65
C GLU A 173 4.95 -5.64 -25.15
N PRO A 174 5.79 -5.03 -24.28
CA PRO A 174 5.79 -5.12 -22.82
C PRO A 174 5.68 -3.76 -22.12
N LYS A 175 5.25 -3.83 -20.85
CA LYS A 175 5.55 -2.89 -19.77
C LYS A 175 6.87 -2.16 -20.03
N GLN A 176 6.87 -0.82 -19.96
CA GLN A 176 8.06 -0.14 -19.46
C GLN A 176 8.29 -0.70 -18.06
N ALA A 177 9.14 -1.72 -17.97
CA ALA A 177 9.62 -2.25 -16.71
C ALA A 177 10.13 -1.04 -15.94
N GLN A 178 9.64 -0.86 -14.72
CA GLN A 178 10.16 0.23 -13.90
C GLN A 178 11.69 0.16 -13.93
N PRO A 179 12.38 1.29 -14.12
CA PRO A 179 13.83 1.30 -14.33
C PRO A 179 14.60 0.83 -13.09
N TRP A 180 13.86 0.59 -11.98
CA TRP A 180 14.31 -0.05 -10.76
C TRP A 180 13.45 -1.30 -10.45
N ALA A 181 14.06 -2.26 -9.75
CA ALA A 181 13.42 -3.49 -9.32
C ALA A 181 13.80 -3.85 -7.87
N ILE A 182 12.87 -4.47 -7.15
CA ILE A 182 13.15 -5.04 -5.82
C ILE A 182 13.89 -6.35 -6.04
N GLU A 183 15.19 -6.35 -5.79
CA GLU A 183 16.04 -7.54 -5.94
C GLU A 183 15.89 -8.51 -4.77
N TRP A 184 15.64 -7.97 -3.59
CA TRP A 184 15.54 -8.74 -2.37
C TRP A 184 14.69 -8.04 -1.32
N ILE A 185 13.97 -8.82 -0.52
CA ILE A 185 13.16 -8.32 0.59
C ILE A 185 13.15 -9.34 1.74
N ASP A 186 13.34 -8.84 2.96
CA ASP A 186 13.11 -9.56 4.20
C ASP A 186 11.75 -9.12 4.74
N VAL A 187 10.72 -9.94 4.46
CA VAL A 187 9.34 -9.65 4.84
C VAL A 187 9.21 -9.42 6.34
N GLY A 188 9.88 -10.21 7.17
CA GLY A 188 9.81 -10.10 8.62
C GLY A 188 10.36 -8.76 9.12
N ARG A 189 11.50 -8.30 8.58
CA ARG A 189 12.06 -6.98 8.91
C ARG A 189 11.20 -5.85 8.37
N CYS A 190 10.69 -5.94 7.14
CA CYS A 190 9.79 -4.96 6.57
C CYS A 190 8.49 -4.83 7.38
N LEU A 191 7.91 -5.93 7.86
CA LEU A 191 6.72 -5.90 8.72
C LEU A 191 7.00 -5.26 10.08
N SER A 192 8.14 -5.58 10.72
CA SER A 192 8.58 -4.89 11.93
C SER A 192 8.73 -3.38 11.71
N LEU A 193 9.27 -3.01 10.55
CA LEU A 193 9.44 -1.61 10.16
C LEU A 193 8.10 -0.91 9.96
N CYS A 194 7.14 -1.53 9.27
CA CYS A 194 5.77 -1.02 9.13
C CYS A 194 5.14 -0.76 10.50
N GLY A 195 5.25 -1.72 11.42
CA GLY A 195 4.78 -1.57 12.80
C GLY A 195 5.42 -0.37 13.52
N ALA A 196 6.72 -0.17 13.35
CA ALA A 196 7.44 0.95 13.94
C ALA A 196 7.05 2.31 13.33
N MET A 197 6.79 2.36 12.02
CA MET A 197 6.29 3.55 11.32
C MET A 197 4.88 3.91 11.79
N MET A 198 3.98 2.93 11.91
CA MET A 198 2.62 3.14 12.40
C MET A 198 2.60 3.72 13.83
N ARG A 199 3.40 3.16 14.73
CA ARG A 199 3.54 3.69 16.10
C ARG A 199 4.13 5.10 16.11
N GLY A 200 5.15 5.35 15.29
CA GLY A 200 5.79 6.68 15.19
C GLY A 200 4.84 7.75 14.66
N ALA A 201 3.97 7.41 13.70
CA ALA A 201 2.96 8.32 13.18
C ALA A 201 1.91 8.70 14.24
N ALA A 202 1.48 7.74 15.07
CA ALA A 202 0.55 8.03 16.17
C ALA A 202 1.15 9.03 17.19
N SER A 203 2.41 8.85 17.58
CA SER A 203 3.09 9.72 18.55
C SER A 203 3.27 11.17 18.07
N ASN A 204 3.53 11.38 16.77
CA ASN A 204 3.68 12.71 16.18
C ASN A 204 2.36 13.49 16.08
N THR A 205 1.23 12.78 16.11
CA THR A 205 -0.10 13.39 16.05
C THR A 205 -0.51 13.94 17.43
N SER A 206 -0.16 13.23 18.52
CA SER A 206 -0.42 13.66 19.89
C SER A 206 0.39 14.89 20.32
N SER A 207 1.61 15.08 19.80
CA SER A 207 2.46 16.23 20.18
C SER A 207 2.06 17.57 19.54
N ARG A 208 1.11 17.57 18.59
CA ARG A 208 0.60 18.79 17.93
C ARG A 208 -0.71 19.31 18.53
N GLY A 209 -1.36 18.58 19.44
CA GLY A 209 -2.63 18.97 20.06
C GLY A 209 -2.51 19.79 21.35
N THR A 210 -1.31 20.17 21.77
CA THR A 210 -1.05 20.87 23.05
C THR A 210 -0.25 22.16 22.87
N ARG A 211 -0.52 22.95 21.83
CA ARG A 211 0.04 24.31 21.70
C ARG A 211 -1.05 25.32 21.43
#